data_AF-A0A8H3MHG1-F1
#
_entry.id   AF-A0A8H3MHG1-F1
#
_cell.length_a   1.000
_cell.length_b   1.000
_cell.length_c   1.000
_cell.angle_alpha   90.00
_cell.angle_beta   90.00
_cell.angle_gamma   90.00
#
_symmetry.space_group_name_H-M   'P 1'
#
loop_
_entity.id
_entity.type
_entity.pdbx_description
1 polymer ?
#
loop_
_entity_poly.entity_id
_entity_poly.type
_entity_poly.pdbx_seq_one_letter_code
_entity_poly.pdbx_strand_id
1 'polypeptide(L)'
;MKDLEEDRVYVIRKVISNCNGHPKTLEKFCEVLNDDIALKTDHLASLTERLATNLQPSLGRISLSVVKMALLENEESLTCEIETPTGTSTLKDLISFGMYVNSLTSVNETLNVDTTLSLIALQHFYASSKVKQSEDASAISMILKRLLDEEFLFEQEVLDGKLFKRFHRNWELLYRELRKNTIDKHSDVMDKYDLMTKKKYQEHVRYLRNKLGSQTDLYEEGRFYDKSAV
;
A
#
# COMPACT_ATOMS: atom_id res chain seq x y z
N MET A 1 13.11 -29.77 -7.32
CA MET A 1 13.33 -28.90 -8.49
C MET A 1 12.08 -28.07 -8.79
N LYS A 2 10.87 -28.67 -8.79
CA LYS A 2 9.60 -27.92 -8.84
C LYS A 2 9.42 -26.87 -7.73
N ASP A 3 9.70 -27.23 -6.47
CA ASP A 3 9.51 -26.30 -5.33
C ASP A 3 10.39 -25.04 -5.41
N LEU A 4 11.61 -25.18 -5.93
CA LEU A 4 12.54 -24.04 -6.13
C LEU A 4 12.06 -23.08 -7.22
N GLU A 5 11.38 -23.58 -8.26
CA GLU A 5 10.76 -22.75 -9.29
C GLU A 5 9.47 -22.08 -8.78
N GLU A 6 8.66 -22.77 -7.98
CA GLU A 6 7.45 -22.21 -7.36
C GLU A 6 7.79 -21.08 -6.37
N ASP A 7 8.80 -21.27 -5.52
CA ASP A 7 9.31 -20.25 -4.62
C ASP A 7 9.80 -19.01 -5.39
N ARG A 8 10.50 -19.23 -6.51
CA ARG A 8 11.00 -18.15 -7.36
C ARG A 8 9.87 -17.37 -8.02
N VAL A 9 8.87 -18.07 -8.53
CA VAL A 9 7.67 -17.47 -9.11
C VAL A 9 6.89 -16.68 -8.05
N TYR A 10 6.78 -17.21 -6.82
CA TYR A 10 6.17 -16.51 -5.70
C TYR A 10 6.89 -15.19 -5.39
N VAL A 11 8.21 -15.21 -5.25
CA VAL A 11 9.01 -14.00 -4.98
C VAL A 11 8.80 -12.94 -6.05
N ILE A 12 8.86 -13.32 -7.33
CA ILE A 12 8.67 -12.39 -8.46
C ILE A 12 7.25 -11.81 -8.46
N ARG A 13 6.22 -12.66 -8.30
CA ARG A 13 4.82 -12.21 -8.24
C ARG A 13 4.57 -11.27 -7.07
N LYS A 14 5.18 -11.55 -5.92
CA LYS A 14 5.04 -10.68 -4.74
C LYS A 14 5.65 -9.31 -4.99
N VAL A 15 6.83 -9.22 -5.61
CA VAL A 15 7.40 -7.91 -5.98
C VAL A 15 6.53 -7.17 -7.01
N ILE A 16 6.00 -7.87 -8.02
CA ILE A 16 5.04 -7.28 -8.98
C ILE A 16 3.81 -6.71 -8.26
N SER A 17 3.25 -7.46 -7.31
CA SER A 17 2.14 -7.00 -6.47
C SER A 17 2.53 -5.76 -5.66
N ASN A 18 3.74 -5.74 -5.08
CA ASN A 18 4.24 -4.60 -4.30
C ASN A 18 4.47 -3.35 -5.15
N CYS A 19 4.69 -3.49 -6.47
CA CYS A 19 4.72 -2.38 -7.43
C CYS A 19 3.35 -1.75 -7.69
N ASN A 20 2.27 -2.37 -7.20
CA ASN A 20 0.87 -1.96 -7.38
C ASN A 20 0.47 -1.74 -8.86
N GLY A 21 1.09 -2.48 -9.78
CA GLY A 21 0.73 -2.45 -11.21
C GLY A 21 1.16 -1.20 -12.00
N HIS A 22 1.94 -0.28 -11.42
CA HIS A 22 2.35 0.94 -12.13
C HIS A 22 3.35 0.63 -13.28
N PRO A 23 3.10 1.03 -14.54
CA PRO A 23 3.94 0.65 -15.69
C PRO A 23 5.43 1.00 -15.53
N LYS A 24 5.76 2.20 -15.01
CA LYS A 24 7.16 2.60 -14.79
C LYS A 24 7.87 1.78 -13.73
N THR A 25 7.13 1.35 -12.70
CA THR A 25 7.69 0.53 -11.61
C THR A 25 7.92 -0.90 -12.11
N LEU A 26 7.02 -1.41 -12.95
CA LEU A 26 7.18 -2.69 -13.63
C LEU A 26 8.32 -2.67 -14.65
N GLU A 27 8.47 -1.61 -15.43
CA GLU A 27 9.60 -1.44 -16.36
C GLU A 27 10.95 -1.50 -15.64
N LYS A 28 11.10 -0.76 -14.54
CA LYS A 28 12.30 -0.84 -13.69
C LYS A 28 12.50 -2.21 -13.05
N PHE A 29 11.42 -2.89 -12.70
CA PHE A 29 11.52 -4.25 -12.20
C PHE A 29 12.00 -5.23 -13.29
N CYS A 30 11.52 -5.10 -14.53
CA CYS A 30 12.03 -5.87 -15.65
C CYS A 30 13.53 -5.61 -15.90
N GLU A 31 13.99 -4.35 -15.79
CA GLU A 31 15.41 -4.02 -15.87
C GLU A 31 16.22 -4.73 -14.77
N VAL A 32 15.74 -4.76 -13.53
CA VAL A 32 16.37 -5.49 -12.42
C VAL A 32 16.45 -6.99 -12.71
N LEU A 33 15.38 -7.57 -13.27
CA LEU A 33 15.33 -9.00 -13.61
C LEU A 33 16.21 -9.40 -14.79
N ASN A 34 16.77 -8.45 -15.55
CA ASN A 34 17.78 -8.77 -16.56
C ASN A 34 19.12 -9.21 -15.93
N ASP A 35 19.32 -8.98 -14.63
CA ASP A 35 20.44 -9.54 -13.86
C ASP A 35 20.13 -11.00 -13.46
N ASP A 36 21.01 -11.92 -13.85
CA ASP A 36 20.89 -13.35 -13.58
C ASP A 36 20.80 -13.70 -12.08
N ILE A 37 21.49 -12.95 -11.22
CA ILE A 37 21.46 -13.11 -9.76
C ILE A 37 20.09 -12.68 -9.24
N ALA A 38 19.58 -11.54 -9.72
CA ALA A 38 18.28 -11.02 -9.33
C ALA A 38 17.14 -11.94 -9.77
N LEU A 39 17.26 -12.51 -10.97
CA LEU A 39 16.26 -13.42 -11.53
C LEU A 39 16.27 -14.79 -10.84
N LYS A 40 17.44 -15.35 -10.51
CA LYS A 40 17.55 -16.75 -10.09
C LYS A 40 17.66 -16.92 -8.57
N THR A 41 18.26 -15.97 -7.86
CA THR A 41 18.72 -16.20 -6.47
C THR A 41 18.26 -15.17 -5.44
N ASP A 42 17.92 -13.95 -5.84
CA ASP A 42 17.52 -12.92 -4.88
C ASP A 42 16.21 -13.29 -4.17
N HIS A 43 16.25 -13.34 -2.84
CA HIS A 43 15.05 -13.44 -2.02
C HIS A 43 14.27 -12.11 -2.03
N LEU A 44 13.03 -12.14 -1.54
CA LEU A 44 12.09 -11.00 -1.61
C LEU A 44 12.69 -9.66 -1.15
N ALA A 45 13.42 -9.66 -0.02
CA ALA A 45 14.02 -8.43 0.51
C ALA A 45 15.14 -7.89 -0.39
N SER A 46 16.10 -8.72 -0.82
CA SER A 46 17.17 -8.33 -1.75
C SER A 46 16.61 -7.77 -3.06
N LEU A 47 15.61 -8.45 -3.62
CA LEU A 47 14.99 -8.04 -4.88
C LEU A 47 14.24 -6.71 -4.75
N THR A 48 13.55 -6.52 -3.62
CA THR A 48 12.85 -5.26 -3.30
C THR A 48 13.84 -4.11 -3.09
N GLU A 49 14.97 -4.37 -2.44
CA GLU A 49 16.04 -3.38 -2.24
C GLU A 49 16.65 -2.94 -3.57
N ARG A 50 17.03 -3.89 -4.44
CA ARG A 50 17.55 -3.58 -5.78
C ARG A 50 16.56 -2.76 -6.61
N LEU A 51 15.28 -3.11 -6.54
CA LEU A 51 14.23 -2.34 -7.21
C LEU A 51 14.13 -0.93 -6.62
N ALA A 52 14.15 -0.79 -5.30
CA ALA A 52 14.16 0.51 -4.63
C ALA A 52 15.39 1.34 -5.01
N THR A 53 16.57 0.74 -5.20
CA THR A 53 17.78 1.41 -5.71
C THR A 53 17.56 1.98 -7.12
N ASN A 54 16.99 1.19 -8.03
CA ASN A 54 16.71 1.62 -9.40
C ASN A 54 15.60 2.69 -9.47
N LEU A 55 14.69 2.67 -8.50
CA LEU A 55 13.63 3.66 -8.37
C LEU A 55 14.04 4.89 -7.56
N GLN A 56 15.26 4.99 -7.03
CA GLN A 56 15.70 6.12 -6.18
C GLN A 56 15.39 7.51 -6.75
N PRO A 57 15.54 7.78 -8.07
CA PRO A 57 15.12 9.06 -8.60
C PRO A 57 13.64 9.37 -8.29
N SER A 58 12.73 8.43 -8.47
CA SER A 58 11.32 8.61 -8.12
C SER A 58 11.07 8.56 -6.61
N LEU A 59 11.66 7.59 -5.91
CA LEU A 59 11.42 7.38 -4.47
C LEU A 59 11.99 8.49 -3.59
N GLY A 60 13.05 9.18 -4.05
CA GLY A 60 13.63 10.34 -3.36
C GLY A 60 12.68 11.54 -3.24
N ARG A 61 11.54 11.52 -3.94
CA ARG A 61 10.49 12.53 -3.84
C ARG A 61 9.46 12.24 -2.74
N ILE A 62 9.51 11.07 -2.10
CA ILE A 62 8.52 10.68 -1.09
C ILE A 62 8.73 11.47 0.20
N SER A 63 7.87 12.45 0.44
CA SER A 63 7.74 13.17 1.71
C SER A 63 6.59 12.61 2.55
N LEU A 64 6.47 13.10 3.79
CA LEU A 64 5.29 12.84 4.61
C LEU A 64 4.00 13.36 3.93
N SER A 65 4.05 14.48 3.21
CA SER A 65 2.89 15.04 2.49
C SER A 65 2.42 14.09 1.39
N VAL A 66 3.36 13.51 0.64
CA VAL A 66 3.09 12.48 -0.38
C VAL A 66 2.40 11.27 0.24
N VAL A 67 2.90 10.79 1.39
CA VAL A 67 2.31 9.65 2.11
C VAL A 67 0.92 9.97 2.66
N LYS A 68 0.73 11.18 3.22
CA LYS A 68 -0.58 11.62 3.73
C LYS A 68 -1.63 11.64 2.64
N MET A 69 -1.30 12.20 1.47
CA MET A 69 -2.21 12.25 0.33
C MET A 69 -2.65 10.85 -0.12
N ALA A 70 -1.74 9.87 -0.09
CA ALA A 70 -2.03 8.49 -0.47
C ALA A 70 -2.94 7.75 0.53
N LEU A 71 -2.81 8.06 1.82
CA LEU A 71 -3.43 7.28 2.90
C LEU A 71 -4.72 7.91 3.44
N LEU A 72 -5.01 9.16 3.11
CA LEU A 72 -6.18 9.88 3.63
C LEU A 72 -7.44 9.81 2.76
N GLU A 73 -7.44 9.01 1.68
CA GLU A 73 -8.60 8.74 0.80
C GLU A 73 -9.39 10.00 0.42
N ASN A 74 -8.68 11.06 0.01
CA ASN A 74 -9.29 12.27 -0.51
C ASN A 74 -9.01 12.38 -2.01
N GLU A 75 -10.05 12.65 -2.80
CA GLU A 75 -9.89 13.04 -4.21
C GLU A 75 -9.16 14.39 -4.29
N GLU A 76 -8.05 14.43 -5.01
CA GLU A 76 -7.19 15.61 -5.09
C GLU A 76 -6.97 16.06 -6.54
N SER A 77 -6.91 17.37 -6.77
CA SER A 77 -6.66 17.91 -8.10
C SER A 77 -5.28 17.54 -8.62
N LEU A 78 -5.16 17.21 -9.91
CA LEU A 78 -3.91 16.99 -10.64
C LEU A 78 -2.97 18.21 -10.57
N THR A 79 -3.52 19.41 -10.37
CA THR A 79 -2.75 20.65 -10.20
C THR A 79 -2.37 20.94 -8.74
N CYS A 80 -2.78 20.08 -7.79
CA CYS A 80 -2.44 20.22 -6.37
C CYS A 80 -0.92 20.17 -6.21
N GLU A 81 -0.37 21.17 -5.52
CA GLU A 81 1.05 21.28 -5.24
C GLU A 81 1.41 20.58 -3.94
N ILE A 82 2.43 19.73 -3.99
CA ILE A 82 2.85 18.88 -2.88
C ILE A 82 4.33 19.13 -2.64
N GLU A 83 4.67 19.38 -1.38
CA GLU A 83 6.07 19.50 -0.96
C GLU A 83 6.76 18.13 -1.01
N THR A 84 7.87 18.08 -1.75
CA THR A 84 8.77 16.91 -1.82
C THR A 84 10.16 17.29 -1.32
N PRO A 85 11.04 16.33 -0.99
CA PRO A 85 12.43 16.62 -0.64
C PRO A 85 13.21 17.34 -1.75
N THR A 86 12.75 17.24 -3.01
CA THR A 86 13.38 17.90 -4.18
C THR A 86 12.73 19.25 -4.54
N GLY A 87 11.81 19.75 -3.73
CA GLY A 87 11.02 20.96 -3.99
C GLY A 87 9.53 20.66 -4.17
N THR A 88 8.79 21.62 -4.71
CA THR A 88 7.35 21.45 -4.97
C THR A 88 7.13 20.68 -6.28
N SER A 89 6.15 19.77 -6.30
CA SER A 89 5.71 19.07 -7.51
C SER A 89 4.20 19.02 -7.56
N THR A 90 3.62 19.07 -8.76
CA THR A 90 2.18 18.85 -8.89
C THR A 90 1.84 17.37 -8.74
N LEU A 91 0.60 17.05 -8.36
CA LEU A 91 0.12 15.67 -8.33
C LEU A 91 0.29 14.98 -9.69
N LYS A 92 0.04 15.70 -10.79
CA LYS A 92 0.30 15.24 -12.15
C LYS A 92 1.77 14.85 -12.36
N ASP A 93 2.71 15.64 -11.86
CA ASP A 93 4.14 15.34 -11.97
C ASP A 93 4.48 14.05 -11.20
N LEU A 94 3.96 13.90 -9.97
CA LEU A 94 4.21 12.72 -9.14
C LEU A 94 3.64 11.43 -9.74
N ILE A 95 2.44 11.49 -10.36
CA ILE A 95 1.89 10.39 -11.16
C ILE A 95 2.81 10.10 -12.35
N SER A 96 3.26 11.15 -13.06
CA SER A 96 4.17 10.97 -14.18
C SER A 96 5.50 10.33 -13.76
N PHE A 97 5.98 10.55 -12.53
CA PHE A 97 7.17 9.88 -11.98
C PHE A 97 6.93 8.44 -11.51
N GLY A 98 5.68 7.98 -11.56
CA GLY A 98 5.27 6.65 -11.15
C GLY A 98 5.20 6.45 -9.64
N MET A 99 4.95 7.52 -8.90
CA MET A 99 4.80 7.46 -7.44
C MET A 99 3.40 6.98 -7.06
N TYR A 100 2.38 7.53 -7.69
CA TYR A 100 0.99 7.17 -7.46
C TYR A 100 0.46 6.27 -8.57
N VAL A 101 -0.34 5.28 -8.19
CA VAL A 101 -1.25 4.57 -9.09
C VAL A 101 -2.55 5.35 -9.12
N ASN A 102 -3.00 5.68 -10.32
CA ASN A 102 -4.22 6.43 -10.54
C ASN A 102 -5.36 5.47 -10.88
N SER A 103 -6.41 5.45 -10.06
CA SER A 103 -7.72 5.00 -10.52
C SER A 103 -8.46 6.20 -11.09
N LEU A 104 -8.44 6.36 -12.41
CA LEU A 104 -9.25 7.37 -13.09
C LEU A 104 -10.73 7.04 -12.85
N THR A 105 -11.45 7.92 -12.15
CA THR A 105 -12.82 7.61 -11.70
C THR A 105 -13.91 7.88 -12.74
N SER A 106 -13.69 8.64 -13.82
CA SER A 106 -14.62 8.64 -14.99
C SER A 106 -14.08 9.36 -16.24
N VAL A 107 -14.69 9.07 -17.40
CA VAL A 107 -14.29 9.50 -18.76
C VAL A 107 -14.51 11.01 -19.03
N ASN A 108 -15.17 11.74 -18.11
CA ASN A 108 -15.41 13.17 -18.27
C ASN A 108 -14.44 13.97 -17.41
N GLU A 109 -13.29 14.36 -18.00
CA GLU A 109 -12.40 15.43 -17.53
C GLU A 109 -12.28 15.59 -15.99
N THR A 110 -12.05 14.51 -15.26
CA THR A 110 -11.84 14.60 -13.81
C THR A 110 -10.42 15.08 -13.55
N LEU A 111 -10.30 16.39 -13.28
CA LEU A 111 -9.10 17.00 -12.75
C LEU A 111 -8.70 16.42 -11.39
N ASN A 112 -9.60 15.70 -10.70
CA ASN A 112 -9.32 15.09 -9.41
C ASN A 112 -9.08 13.58 -9.53
N VAL A 113 -8.21 13.04 -8.68
CA VAL A 113 -7.84 11.63 -8.67
C VAL A 113 -7.68 11.11 -7.24
N ASP A 114 -8.03 9.85 -7.04
CA ASP A 114 -7.63 9.10 -5.86
C ASP A 114 -6.20 8.59 -6.06
N THR A 115 -5.36 8.87 -5.06
CA THR A 115 -3.93 8.54 -5.14
C THR A 115 -3.63 7.34 -4.27
N THR A 116 -2.99 6.31 -4.84
CA THR A 116 -2.49 5.17 -4.06
C THR A 116 -0.98 5.05 -4.25
N LEU A 117 -0.22 4.87 -3.17
CA LEU A 117 1.22 4.59 -3.26
C LEU A 117 1.47 3.09 -3.42
N SER A 118 2.54 2.74 -4.13
CA SER A 118 3.02 1.36 -4.13
C SER A 118 3.55 0.95 -2.75
N LEU A 119 3.51 -0.35 -2.44
CA LEU A 119 4.04 -0.85 -1.18
C LEU A 119 5.55 -0.57 -1.06
N ILE A 120 6.27 -0.61 -2.18
CA ILE A 120 7.70 -0.26 -2.26
C ILE A 120 7.93 1.20 -1.87
N ALA A 121 7.04 2.12 -2.28
CA ALA A 121 7.13 3.52 -1.89
C ALA A 121 6.92 3.72 -0.37
N LEU A 122 5.94 3.03 0.21
CA LEU A 122 5.71 3.06 1.67
C LEU A 122 6.89 2.45 2.45
N GLN A 123 7.45 1.36 1.96
CA GLN A 123 8.65 0.73 2.52
C GLN A 123 9.87 1.66 2.45
N HIS A 124 10.03 2.38 1.34
CA HIS A 124 11.09 3.38 1.19
C HIS A 124 10.92 4.55 2.17
N PHE A 125 9.70 5.08 2.32
CA PHE A 125 9.41 6.13 3.30
C PHE A 125 9.82 5.71 4.71
N TYR A 126 9.43 4.50 5.11
CA TYR A 126 9.85 3.91 6.38
C TYR A 126 11.39 3.74 6.49
N ALA A 127 12.05 3.22 5.45
CA ALA A 127 13.50 3.01 5.50
C ALA A 127 14.26 4.33 5.64
N SER A 128 13.79 5.37 4.95
CA SER A 128 14.38 6.72 4.97
C SER A 128 14.14 7.47 6.28
N SER A 129 13.11 7.13 7.05
CA SER A 129 12.79 7.82 8.33
C SER A 129 13.80 7.59 9.44
N LYS A 130 14.66 6.59 9.28
CA LYS A 130 15.82 6.37 10.15
C LYS A 130 16.85 7.49 10.04
N VAL A 131 16.74 8.38 9.03
CA VAL A 131 17.69 9.45 8.75
C VAL A 131 16.95 10.80 8.72
N LYS A 132 17.15 11.63 9.76
CA LYS A 132 16.72 13.04 9.85
C LYS A 132 15.33 13.34 9.25
N GLN A 133 14.27 12.86 9.89
CA GLN A 133 12.90 13.29 9.61
C GLN A 133 12.30 14.05 10.80
N SER A 134 11.17 14.73 10.57
CA SER A 134 10.38 15.33 11.65
C SER A 134 9.88 14.25 12.63
N GLU A 135 9.55 14.65 13.86
CA GLU A 135 8.99 13.74 14.86
C GLU A 135 7.71 13.06 14.35
N ASP A 136 6.84 13.80 13.67
CA ASP A 136 5.61 13.28 13.04
C ASP A 136 5.90 12.19 12.00
N ALA A 137 6.83 12.45 11.09
CA ALA A 137 7.18 11.50 10.05
C ALA A 137 7.84 10.23 10.63
N SER A 138 8.65 10.40 11.68
CA SER A 138 9.20 9.28 12.45
C SER A 138 8.10 8.44 13.11
N ALA A 139 7.14 9.07 13.80
CA ALA A 139 6.03 8.35 14.44
C ALA A 139 5.18 7.57 13.42
N ILE A 140 4.79 8.22 12.32
CA ILE A 140 4.01 7.60 11.24
C ILE A 140 4.77 6.44 10.61
N SER A 141 6.07 6.60 10.36
CA SER A 141 6.90 5.54 9.78
C SER A 141 6.99 4.30 10.67
N MET A 142 7.05 4.46 11.99
CA MET A 142 7.09 3.34 12.93
C MET A 142 5.77 2.57 12.96
N ILE A 143 4.63 3.28 12.85
CA ILE A 143 3.32 2.64 12.81
C ILE A 143 3.14 1.91 11.47
N LEU A 144 3.50 2.54 10.36
CA LEU A 144 3.49 1.91 9.03
C LEU A 144 4.31 0.63 9.03
N LYS A 145 5.53 0.65 9.60
CA LYS A 145 6.36 -0.55 9.70
C LYS A 145 5.64 -1.69 10.40
N ARG A 146 4.99 -1.42 11.54
CA ARG A 146 4.26 -2.45 12.30
C ARG A 146 3.11 -3.03 11.49
N LEU A 147 2.39 -2.20 10.73
CA LEU A 147 1.32 -2.65 9.84
C LEU A 147 1.84 -3.57 8.75
N LEU A 148 2.95 -3.22 8.11
CA LEU A 148 3.56 -4.05 7.05
C LEU A 148 4.13 -5.36 7.60
N ASP A 149 4.76 -5.32 8.78
CA ASP A 149 5.25 -6.51 9.47
C ASP A 149 4.07 -7.45 9.83
N GLU A 150 2.92 -6.90 10.24
CA GLU A 150 1.71 -7.67 10.56
C GLU A 150 0.96 -8.19 9.32
N GLU A 151 0.93 -7.42 8.23
CA GLU A 151 0.39 -7.86 6.95
C GLU A 151 1.15 -9.07 6.43
N PHE A 152 2.48 -9.05 6.50
CA PHE A 152 3.33 -10.17 6.13
C PHE A 152 3.00 -11.43 6.94
N LEU A 153 2.67 -11.29 8.23
CA LEU A 153 2.25 -12.42 9.07
C LEU A 153 0.89 -13.00 8.65
N PHE A 154 -0.02 -12.20 8.10
CA PHE A 154 -1.29 -12.72 7.56
C PHE A 154 -1.09 -13.65 6.37
N GLU A 155 0.00 -13.50 5.62
CA GLU A 155 0.32 -14.37 4.49
C GLU A 155 0.93 -15.71 4.92
N GLN A 156 1.51 -15.75 6.14
CA GLN A 156 2.25 -16.92 6.65
C GLN A 156 1.47 -17.74 7.67
N GLU A 157 0.55 -17.12 8.43
CA GLU A 157 -0.14 -17.76 9.55
C GLU A 157 -1.65 -17.91 9.32
N VAL A 158 -2.25 -18.92 9.97
CA VAL A 158 -3.72 -19.02 10.10
C VAL A 158 -4.20 -17.81 10.90
N LEU A 159 -4.93 -16.91 10.23
CA LEU A 159 -5.54 -15.70 10.80
C LEU A 159 -6.10 -15.92 12.21
N ASP A 160 -5.31 -15.58 13.23
CA ASP A 160 -5.76 -15.64 14.61
C ASP A 160 -6.43 -14.30 15.00
N GLY A 161 -7.36 -14.35 15.95
CA GLY A 161 -8.10 -13.16 16.36
C GLY A 161 -7.25 -12.11 17.10
N LYS A 162 -5.97 -12.39 17.41
CA LYS A 162 -5.06 -11.46 18.09
C LYS A 162 -4.27 -10.65 17.08
N LEU A 163 -3.72 -11.28 16.04
CA LEU A 163 -3.01 -10.62 14.94
C LEU A 163 -3.93 -9.60 14.26
N PHE A 164 -5.17 -10.00 13.98
CA PHE A 164 -6.17 -9.08 13.43
C PHE A 164 -6.39 -7.83 14.31
N LYS A 165 -6.51 -8.01 15.63
CA LYS A 165 -6.71 -6.88 16.56
C LYS A 165 -5.50 -5.95 16.62
N ARG A 166 -4.28 -6.49 16.52
CA ARG A 166 -3.06 -5.66 16.51
C ARG A 166 -3.00 -4.82 15.23
N PHE A 167 -3.25 -5.45 14.08
CA PHE A 167 -3.33 -4.77 12.79
C PHE A 167 -4.34 -3.63 12.83
N HIS A 168 -5.56 -3.91 13.27
CA HIS A 168 -6.60 -2.89 13.38
C HIS A 168 -6.20 -1.73 14.30
N ARG A 169 -5.62 -2.03 15.47
CA ARG A 169 -5.15 -0.99 16.40
C ARG A 169 -4.06 -0.12 15.77
N ASN A 170 -3.10 -0.72 15.07
CA ASN A 170 -2.04 0.04 14.39
C ASN A 170 -2.62 0.88 13.24
N TRP A 171 -3.65 0.40 12.55
CA TRP A 171 -4.35 1.14 11.51
C TRP A 171 -5.07 2.37 12.07
N GLU A 172 -5.79 2.22 13.19
CA GLU A 172 -6.42 3.34 13.89
C GLU A 172 -5.39 4.38 14.37
N LEU A 173 -4.26 3.92 14.91
CA LEU A 173 -3.19 4.81 15.34
C LEU A 173 -2.62 5.58 14.14
N LEU A 174 -2.35 4.90 13.03
CA LEU A 174 -1.87 5.53 11.79
C LEU A 174 -2.83 6.63 11.35
N TYR A 175 -4.12 6.31 11.27
CA TYR A 175 -5.15 7.26 10.84
C TYR A 175 -5.21 8.50 11.74
N ARG A 176 -5.11 8.32 13.06
CA ARG A 176 -5.06 9.43 14.03
C ARG A 176 -3.83 10.29 13.82
N GLU A 177 -2.64 9.70 13.70
CA GLU A 177 -1.40 10.44 13.48
C GLU A 177 -1.42 11.23 12.17
N LEU A 178 -1.94 10.64 11.09
CA LEU A 178 -2.06 11.32 9.79
C LEU A 178 -2.93 12.59 9.89
N ARG A 179 -3.97 12.58 10.75
CA ARG A 179 -4.95 13.66 10.92
C ARG A 179 -4.69 14.65 12.06
N LYS A 180 -3.62 14.49 12.86
CA LYS A 180 -3.35 15.35 14.05
C LYS A 180 -3.31 16.86 13.77
N ASN A 181 -3.10 17.27 12.52
CA ASN A 181 -3.03 18.69 12.11
C ASN A 181 -4.12 19.09 11.12
N THR A 182 -5.11 18.23 10.86
CA THR A 182 -6.24 18.51 9.98
C THR A 182 -7.38 19.07 10.82
N ILE A 183 -7.65 20.37 10.70
CA ILE A 183 -8.81 21.02 11.30
C ILE A 183 -10.04 20.56 10.51
N ASP A 184 -10.53 19.33 10.70
CA ASP A 184 -11.96 19.03 10.53
C ASP A 184 -12.38 17.63 10.98
N LYS A 185 -13.45 17.65 11.79
CA LYS A 185 -14.37 16.56 12.20
C LYS A 185 -13.74 15.24 12.62
N HIS A 186 -13.35 15.22 13.90
CA HIS A 186 -13.23 14.02 14.72
C HIS A 186 -14.50 13.14 14.81
N SER A 187 -15.65 13.54 14.25
CA SER A 187 -16.94 12.84 14.41
C SER A 187 -17.18 11.71 13.40
N ASP A 188 -16.95 11.92 12.10
CA ASP A 188 -17.56 11.03 11.08
C ASP A 188 -16.97 9.61 11.04
N VAL A 189 -15.69 9.44 11.39
CA VAL A 189 -15.04 8.12 11.37
C VAL A 189 -15.37 7.33 12.64
N MET A 190 -15.44 8.00 13.80
CA MET A 190 -15.96 7.38 15.02
C MET A 190 -17.42 6.98 14.80
N ASP A 191 -18.25 7.82 14.20
CA ASP A 191 -19.67 7.51 13.96
C ASP A 191 -19.88 6.35 12.98
N LYS A 192 -19.09 6.28 11.89
CA LYS A 192 -19.18 5.18 10.90
C LYS A 192 -18.72 3.83 11.46
N TYR A 193 -17.79 3.82 12.42
CA TYR A 193 -17.21 2.61 13.00
C TYR A 193 -17.77 2.22 14.39
N ASP A 194 -18.23 3.16 15.22
CA ASP A 194 -19.00 2.88 16.45
C ASP A 194 -20.34 2.19 16.12
N LEU A 195 -20.93 2.50 14.95
CA LEU A 195 -22.10 1.79 14.41
C LEU A 195 -21.81 0.31 14.08
N MET A 196 -20.55 -0.04 13.79
CA MET A 196 -20.08 -1.43 13.76
C MET A 196 -19.69 -1.88 15.16
N THR A 197 -20.70 -2.02 16.03
CA THR A 197 -20.52 -2.72 17.30
C THR A 197 -19.72 -4.01 17.08
N LYS A 198 -18.74 -4.27 17.96
CA LYS A 198 -17.82 -5.43 17.96
C LYS A 198 -18.49 -6.77 17.58
N LYS A 199 -19.79 -6.90 17.86
CA LYS A 199 -20.65 -8.03 17.48
C LYS A 199 -20.97 -8.10 15.97
N LYS A 200 -21.43 -7.02 15.34
CA LYS A 200 -21.68 -6.97 13.87
C LYS A 200 -20.39 -7.17 13.08
N TYR A 201 -19.28 -6.64 13.60
CA TYR A 201 -17.95 -6.84 13.03
C TYR A 201 -17.50 -8.31 13.08
N GLN A 202 -17.66 -8.96 14.25
CA GLN A 202 -17.37 -10.39 14.40
C GLN A 202 -18.29 -11.27 13.56
N GLU A 203 -19.55 -10.87 13.36
CA GLU A 203 -20.50 -11.52 12.46
C GLU A 203 -20.08 -11.37 10.99
N HIS A 204 -19.58 -10.21 10.58
CA HIS A 204 -19.07 -9.99 9.23
C HIS A 204 -17.79 -10.80 8.93
N VAL A 205 -16.83 -10.81 9.86
CA VAL A 205 -15.62 -11.65 9.73
C VAL A 205 -15.96 -13.14 9.75
N ARG A 206 -16.94 -13.56 10.55
CA ARG A 206 -17.46 -14.94 10.55
C ARG A 206 -18.18 -15.29 9.25
N TYR A 207 -18.96 -14.36 8.69
CA TYR A 207 -19.60 -14.50 7.39
C TYR A 207 -18.56 -14.65 6.26
N LEU A 208 -17.52 -13.80 6.24
CA LEU A 208 -16.44 -13.88 5.25
C LEU A 208 -15.65 -15.19 5.38
N ARG A 209 -15.34 -15.65 6.60
CA ARG A 209 -14.70 -16.97 6.82
C ARG A 209 -15.55 -18.14 6.33
N ASN A 210 -16.85 -18.12 6.62
CA ASN A 210 -17.74 -19.20 6.21
C ASN A 210 -17.97 -19.18 4.69
N LYS A 211 -18.02 -17.99 4.08
CA LYS A 211 -18.09 -17.84 2.63
C LYS A 211 -16.81 -18.35 1.97
N LEU A 212 -15.63 -17.95 2.45
CA LEU A 212 -14.33 -18.40 1.94
C LEU A 212 -14.09 -19.91 2.16
N GLY A 213 -14.54 -20.47 3.29
CA GLY A 213 -14.48 -21.92 3.56
C GLY A 213 -15.42 -22.76 2.69
N SER A 214 -16.44 -22.14 2.08
CA SER A 214 -17.32 -22.79 1.09
C SER A 214 -16.93 -22.48 -0.37
N GLN A 215 -15.92 -21.62 -0.59
CA GLN A 215 -15.51 -21.11 -1.90
C GLN A 215 -14.07 -21.48 -2.27
N THR A 216 -13.46 -22.45 -1.60
CA THR A 216 -12.23 -23.10 -2.08
C THR A 216 -12.38 -23.66 -3.50
N ASP A 217 -13.61 -23.93 -3.96
CA ASP A 217 -13.90 -24.36 -5.34
C ASP A 217 -14.08 -23.22 -6.35
N LEU A 218 -14.09 -21.95 -5.92
CA LEU A 218 -14.30 -20.77 -6.80
C LEU A 218 -13.06 -19.89 -6.97
N TYR A 219 -11.96 -20.20 -6.27
CA TYR A 219 -10.68 -19.51 -6.46
C TYR A 219 -10.12 -19.67 -7.88
N GLU A 220 -10.52 -20.72 -8.61
CA GLU A 220 -10.08 -20.98 -9.99
C GLU A 220 -10.74 -20.08 -11.05
N GLU A 221 -11.79 -19.30 -10.72
CA GLU A 221 -12.52 -18.51 -11.74
C GLU A 221 -12.39 -16.98 -11.63
N GLY A 222 -11.54 -16.44 -10.75
CA GLY A 222 -11.18 -15.00 -10.79
C GLY A 222 -12.35 -14.01 -10.66
N ARG A 223 -13.47 -14.39 -10.06
CA ARG A 223 -14.66 -13.54 -9.87
C ARG A 223 -14.69 -12.91 -8.47
N PHE A 224 -13.82 -11.94 -8.22
CA PHE A 224 -13.93 -11.04 -7.06
C PHE A 224 -14.24 -9.57 -7.42
N TYR A 225 -14.52 -9.29 -8.71
CA TYR A 225 -15.15 -8.03 -9.07
C TYR A 225 -16.65 -8.14 -8.82
N ASP A 226 -17.12 -7.36 -7.85
CA ASP A 226 -18.52 -7.07 -7.61
C ASP A 226 -19.12 -6.47 -8.89
N LYS A 227 -20.03 -7.21 -9.54
CA LYS A 227 -20.75 -6.74 -10.73
C LYS A 227 -21.84 -5.71 -10.42
N SER A 228 -22.01 -5.31 -9.16
CA SER A 228 -22.90 -4.19 -8.80
C SER A 228 -22.24 -2.81 -8.89
N ALA A 229 -20.97 -2.74 -9.29
CA ALA A 229 -20.24 -1.50 -9.57
C ALA A 229 -20.05 -1.23 -11.09
N VAL A 230 -21.03 -1.59 -11.92
CA VAL A 230 -21.17 -1.13 -13.32
C VAL A 230 -22.55 -0.52 -13.50
#